data_AF-A0A847I534-F1
#
_entry.id   AF-A0A847I534-F1
#
_cell.length_a   1.000
_cell.length_b   1.000
_cell.length_c   1.000
_cell.angle_alpha   90.00
_cell.angle_beta   90.00
_cell.angle_gamma   90.00
#
_symmetry.space_group_name_H-M   'P 1'
#
loop_
_entity.id
_entity.type
_entity.pdbx_description
1 polymer ?
#
loop_
_entity_poly.entity_id
_entity_poly.type
_entity_poly.pdbx_seq_one_letter_code
_entity_poly.pdbx_strand_id
1 'polypeptide(L)'
;MGRWTYYSPFFIGGIVAALLLSTYREFLPAGAPWQFWGLLLLMACGAGLACQLLMLGAQGAFAQVLPATGGRSVRGSGAMLAGWLLMGGEVLAIVAALLAVEGVRVAAIVFGALALLTLLGAVTTYAWMWPTAVRDFADER
;
A
#
# COMPACT_ATOMS: atom_id res chain seq x y z
N MET A 1 -11.81 3.72 -17.55
CA MET A 1 -10.36 3.74 -17.26
C MET A 1 -9.72 2.50 -17.89
N GLY A 2 -8.55 2.62 -18.52
CA GLY A 2 -7.82 1.46 -19.03
C GLY A 2 -7.23 0.64 -17.88
N ARG A 3 -6.99 -0.67 -18.11
CA ARG A 3 -6.39 -1.58 -17.10
C ARG A 3 -5.08 -1.03 -16.51
N TRP A 4 -4.26 -0.39 -17.34
CA TRP A 4 -2.98 0.21 -16.92
C TRP A 4 -3.14 1.43 -16.03
N THR A 5 -4.22 2.20 -16.19
CA THR A 5 -4.50 3.37 -15.34
C THR A 5 -4.72 2.96 -13.89
N TYR A 6 -5.35 1.80 -13.65
CA TYR A 6 -5.61 1.28 -12.31
C TYR A 6 -4.31 0.91 -11.55
N TYR A 7 -3.30 0.44 -12.27
CA TYR A 7 -1.99 0.10 -11.70
C TYR A 7 -0.98 1.25 -11.79
N SER A 8 -1.39 2.43 -12.25
CA SER A 8 -0.49 3.58 -12.36
C SER A 8 0.18 3.98 -11.04
N PRO A 9 -0.46 3.89 -9.84
CA PRO A 9 0.24 4.19 -8.59
C PRO A 9 1.39 3.23 -8.31
N PHE A 10 1.23 1.94 -8.62
CA PHE A 10 2.30 0.96 -8.50
C PHE A 10 3.51 1.34 -9.37
N PHE A 11 3.27 1.64 -10.65
CA PHE A 11 4.35 2.00 -11.57
C PHE A 11 5.02 3.33 -11.20
N ILE A 12 4.23 4.34 -10.84
CA ILE A 12 4.77 5.65 -10.44
C ILE A 12 5.61 5.51 -9.18
N GLY A 13 5.09 4.84 -8.14
CA GLY A 13 5.83 4.62 -6.89
C GLY A 13 7.13 3.85 -7.12
N GLY A 14 7.08 2.79 -7.93
CA GLY A 14 8.26 2.00 -8.26
C GLY A 14 9.31 2.75 -9.07
N ILE A 15 8.89 3.52 -10.08
CA ILE A 15 9.80 4.35 -10.89
C ILE A 15 10.44 5.43 -10.02
N VAL A 16 9.66 6.13 -9.19
CA VAL A 16 10.19 7.17 -8.30
C VAL A 16 11.21 6.59 -7.32
N ALA A 17 10.93 5.46 -6.70
CA ALA A 17 11.87 4.79 -5.80
C ALA A 17 13.15 4.32 -6.53
N ALA A 18 13.02 3.78 -7.75
CA ALA A 18 14.16 3.37 -8.55
C ALA A 18 15.05 4.57 -8.95
N LEU A 19 14.43 5.69 -9.33
CA LEU A 19 15.13 6.94 -9.64
C LEU A 19 15.86 7.47 -8.41
N LEU A 20 15.17 7.59 -7.27
CA LEU A 20 15.78 8.07 -6.02
C LEU A 20 16.96 7.19 -5.60
N LEU A 21 16.79 5.87 -5.58
CA LEU A 21 17.88 4.97 -5.19
C LEU A 21 19.07 5.04 -6.15
N SER A 22 18.81 5.22 -7.45
CA SER A 22 19.86 5.38 -8.46
C SER A 22 20.59 6.71 -8.32
N THR A 23 19.86 7.79 -8.03
CA THR A 23 20.42 9.14 -7.79
C THR A 23 21.31 9.15 -6.55
N TYR A 24 20.89 8.51 -5.46
CA TYR A 24 21.65 8.47 -4.21
C TYR A 24 22.57 7.25 -4.07
N ARG A 25 22.89 6.58 -5.19
CA ARG A 25 23.68 5.35 -5.18
C ARG A 25 25.04 5.52 -4.49
N GLU A 26 25.66 6.68 -4.63
CA GLU A 26 26.96 6.99 -4.02
C GLU A 26 26.93 7.03 -2.48
N PHE A 27 25.76 7.23 -1.88
CA PHE A 27 25.56 7.22 -0.43
C PHE A 27 25.26 5.82 0.13
N LEU A 28 25.07 4.83 -0.74
CA LEU A 28 24.84 3.45 -0.33
C LEU A 28 26.16 2.77 0.03
N PRO A 29 26.15 1.83 0.99
CA PRO A 29 27.32 1.01 1.29
C PRO A 29 27.88 0.33 0.04
N ALA A 30 29.20 0.31 -0.10
CA ALA A 30 29.86 -0.42 -1.18
C ALA A 30 29.53 -1.91 -1.06
N GLY A 31 28.94 -2.47 -2.11
CA GLY A 31 28.48 -3.86 -2.15
C GLY A 31 28.68 -4.47 -3.53
N ALA A 32 28.49 -5.79 -3.62
CA ALA A 32 28.52 -6.48 -4.88
C ALA A 32 27.38 -5.97 -5.79
N PRO A 33 27.56 -5.92 -7.13
CA PRO A 33 26.55 -5.38 -8.04
C PRO A 33 25.15 -5.99 -7.87
N TRP A 34 25.07 -7.28 -7.55
CA TRP A 34 23.79 -7.97 -7.34
C TRP A 34 23.03 -7.48 -6.09
N GLN A 35 23.73 -7.01 -5.06
CA GLN A 35 23.10 -6.47 -3.84
C GLN A 35 22.38 -5.16 -4.14
N PHE A 36 23.00 -4.30 -4.97
CA PHE A 36 22.37 -3.07 -5.42
C PHE A 36 21.10 -3.36 -6.24
N TRP A 37 21.18 -4.27 -7.21
CA TRP A 37 20.01 -4.63 -8.02
C TRP A 37 18.90 -5.29 -7.19
N GLY A 38 19.26 -6.12 -6.21
CA GLY A 38 18.32 -6.68 -5.26
C GLY A 38 17.63 -5.61 -4.42
N LEU A 39 18.39 -4.67 -3.85
CA LEU A 39 17.84 -3.54 -3.09
C LEU A 39 16.94 -2.66 -3.94
N LEU A 40 17.35 -2.36 -5.18
CA LEU A 40 16.57 -1.56 -6.13
C LEU A 40 15.24 -2.21 -6.45
N LEU A 41 15.25 -3.50 -6.75
CA LEU A 41 14.01 -4.24 -7.02
C LEU A 41 13.09 -4.24 -5.80
N LEU A 42 13.63 -4.51 -4.61
CA LEU A 42 12.84 -4.54 -3.37
C LEU A 42 12.24 -3.17 -3.04
N MET A 43 13.02 -2.09 -3.14
CA MET A 43 12.55 -0.74 -2.86
C MET A 43 11.53 -0.26 -3.89
N ALA A 44 11.76 -0.54 -5.18
CA ALA A 44 10.83 -0.18 -6.24
C ALA A 44 9.49 -0.94 -6.09
N CYS A 45 9.53 -2.26 -5.90
CA CYS A 45 8.33 -3.04 -5.68
C CYS A 45 7.62 -2.64 -4.38
N GLY A 46 8.36 -2.41 -3.30
CA GLY A 46 7.82 -1.99 -2.01
C GLY A 46 7.10 -0.64 -2.09
N ALA A 47 7.75 0.38 -2.67
CA ALA A 47 7.16 1.69 -2.86
C ALA A 47 5.95 1.65 -3.80
N GLY A 48 6.04 0.88 -4.90
CA GLY A 48 4.90 0.66 -5.79
C GLY A 48 3.71 0.03 -5.08
N LEU A 49 3.95 -1.01 -4.27
CA LEU A 49 2.90 -1.65 -3.47
C LEU A 49 2.28 -0.67 -2.47
N ALA A 50 3.10 0.09 -1.74
CA ALA A 50 2.62 1.10 -0.79
C ALA A 50 1.73 2.14 -1.49
N CYS A 51 2.14 2.67 -2.64
CA CYS A 51 1.32 3.60 -3.42
C CYS A 51 0.00 2.97 -3.91
N GLN A 52 0.04 1.70 -4.34
CA GLN A 52 -1.17 0.98 -4.75
C GLN A 52 -2.14 0.75 -3.59
N LEU A 53 -1.61 0.38 -2.41
CA LEU A 53 -2.39 0.19 -1.19
C LEU A 53 -2.97 1.51 -0.68
N LEU A 54 -2.23 2.62 -0.75
CA LEU A 54 -2.74 3.95 -0.44
C LEU A 54 -3.86 4.37 -1.40
N MET A 55 -3.75 4.07 -2.70
CA MET A 55 -4.84 4.33 -3.65
C MET A 55 -6.09 3.51 -3.28
N LEU A 56 -5.93 2.21 -3.03
CA LEU A 56 -7.03 1.35 -2.59
C LEU A 56 -7.64 1.83 -1.27
N GLY A 57 -6.79 2.22 -0.32
CA GLY A 57 -7.17 2.80 0.95
C GLY A 57 -8.00 4.07 0.76
N ALA A 58 -7.58 4.98 -0.11
CA ALA A 58 -8.30 6.20 -0.44
C ALA A 58 -9.66 5.92 -1.11
N GLN A 59 -9.73 4.94 -2.02
CA GLN A 59 -10.99 4.49 -2.61
C GLN A 59 -11.96 3.96 -1.54
N GLY A 60 -11.47 3.13 -0.62
CA GLY A 60 -12.26 2.66 0.52
C GLY A 60 -12.69 3.81 1.43
N ALA A 61 -11.74 4.61 1.92
CA ALA A 61 -11.94 5.63 2.94
C ALA A 61 -12.86 6.77 2.49
N PHE A 62 -12.67 7.26 1.25
CA PHE A 62 -13.36 8.45 0.75
C PHE A 62 -14.47 8.12 -0.22
N ALA A 63 -14.24 7.20 -1.15
CA ALA A 63 -15.27 6.80 -2.11
C ALA A 63 -16.20 5.71 -1.57
N GLN A 64 -15.86 5.09 -0.42
CA GLN A 64 -16.63 4.00 0.19
C GLN A 64 -16.80 2.81 -0.74
N VAL A 65 -15.78 2.55 -1.59
CA VAL A 65 -15.78 1.46 -2.56
C VAL A 65 -14.42 0.77 -2.53
N LEU A 66 -14.41 -0.54 -2.32
CA LEU A 66 -13.22 -1.38 -2.45
C LEU A 66 -13.44 -2.47 -3.50
N PRO A 67 -12.50 -2.68 -4.43
CA PRO A 67 -12.66 -3.63 -5.52
C PRO A 67 -12.53 -5.08 -5.03
N ALA A 68 -13.53 -5.91 -5.34
CA ALA A 68 -13.54 -7.35 -5.13
C ALA A 68 -13.37 -8.11 -6.47
N THR A 69 -13.12 -9.42 -6.43
CA THR A 69 -12.95 -10.19 -7.67
C THR A 69 -14.26 -10.35 -8.44
N GLY A 70 -14.16 -10.55 -9.75
CA GLY A 70 -15.32 -10.80 -10.60
C GLY A 70 -16.18 -9.58 -10.92
N GLY A 71 -15.59 -8.37 -10.92
CA GLY A 71 -16.31 -7.12 -11.24
C GLY A 71 -17.32 -6.73 -10.16
N ARG A 72 -16.98 -7.02 -8.90
CA ARG A 72 -17.77 -6.68 -7.72
C ARG A 72 -17.00 -5.66 -6.88
N SER A 73 -17.70 -4.96 -6.00
CA SER A 73 -17.08 -4.11 -4.99
C SER A 73 -17.80 -4.19 -3.65
N VAL A 74 -17.02 -4.09 -2.58
CA VAL A 74 -17.54 -3.84 -1.23
C VAL A 74 -17.85 -2.35 -1.13
N ARG A 75 -19.03 -1.99 -0.60
CA ARG A 75 -19.50 -0.60 -0.54
C ARG A 75 -19.97 -0.18 0.84
N GLY A 76 -19.98 1.14 1.07
CA GLY A 76 -20.52 1.76 2.29
C GLY A 76 -19.56 1.71 3.48
N SER A 77 -20.11 1.64 4.70
CA SER A 77 -19.33 1.79 5.94
C SER A 77 -18.23 0.74 6.13
N GLY A 78 -18.45 -0.50 5.68
CA GLY A 78 -17.43 -1.54 5.73
C GLY A 78 -16.22 -1.23 4.84
N ALA A 79 -16.46 -0.73 3.63
CA ALA A 79 -15.40 -0.26 2.73
C ALA A 79 -14.68 0.96 3.28
N MET A 80 -15.43 1.90 3.88
CA MET A 80 -14.89 3.08 4.55
C MET A 80 -13.93 2.70 5.67
N LEU A 81 -14.35 1.83 6.58
CA LEU A 81 -13.53 1.39 7.71
C LEU A 81 -12.26 0.67 7.24
N ALA A 82 -12.40 -0.29 6.33
CA ALA A 82 -11.24 -1.01 5.77
C ALA A 82 -10.27 -0.06 5.05
N GLY A 83 -10.78 0.94 4.33
CA GLY A 83 -9.96 1.95 3.66
C GLY A 83 -9.17 2.83 4.63
N TRP A 84 -9.81 3.32 5.70
CA TRP A 84 -9.13 4.12 6.74
C TRP A 84 -8.10 3.31 7.50
N LEU A 85 -8.40 2.05 7.83
CA LEU A 85 -7.43 1.15 8.47
C LEU A 85 -6.24 0.88 7.54
N LEU A 86 -6.47 0.66 6.24
CA LEU A 86 -5.41 0.45 5.27
C LEU A 86 -4.50 1.68 5.17
N MET A 87 -5.07 2.88 4.98
CA MET A 87 -4.29 4.12 4.93
C MET A 87 -3.54 4.40 6.23
N GLY A 88 -4.22 4.23 7.38
CA GLY A 88 -3.60 4.44 8.69
C GLY A 88 -2.44 3.48 8.94
N GLY A 89 -2.60 2.21 8.56
CA GLY A 89 -1.54 1.20 8.64
C GLY A 89 -0.32 1.56 7.79
N GLU A 90 -0.53 2.00 6.55
CA GLU A 90 0.56 2.47 5.66
C GLU A 90 1.28 3.70 6.23
N VAL A 91 0.54 4.70 6.73
CA VAL A 91 1.14 5.89 7.36
C VAL A 91 1.97 5.51 8.58
N LEU A 92 1.46 4.63 9.44
CA LEU A 92 2.20 4.14 10.61
C LEU A 92 3.44 3.35 10.19
N ALA A 93 3.38 2.56 9.12
CA ALA A 93 4.52 1.82 8.60
C ALA A 93 5.62 2.76 8.07
N ILE A 94 5.24 3.83 7.35
CA ILE A 94 6.18 4.87 6.91
C ILE A 94 6.83 5.56 8.11
N VAL A 95 6.05 5.95 9.12
CA VAL A 95 6.57 6.55 10.35
C VAL A 95 7.53 5.59 11.07
N ALA A 96 7.19 4.31 11.18
CA ALA A 96 8.05 3.30 11.79
C ALA A 96 9.40 3.17 11.04
N ALA A 97 9.37 3.20 9.71
CA ALA A 97 10.58 3.17 8.88
C ALA A 97 11.44 4.42 9.10
N LEU A 98 10.84 5.61 9.13
CA LEU A 98 11.57 6.86 9.40
C LEU A 98 12.20 6.85 10.80
N LEU A 99 11.47 6.40 11.82
CA LEU A 99 11.99 6.26 13.18
C LEU A 99 13.14 5.25 13.27
N ALA A 100 13.10 4.18 12.48
CA ALA A 100 14.18 3.20 12.40
C ALA A 100 15.44 3.81 11.77
N VAL A 101 15.28 4.64 10.73
CA VAL A 101 16.39 5.39 10.10
C VAL A 101 17.03 6.38 11.09
N GLU A 102 16.21 7.09 11.87
CA GLU A 102 16.69 8.01 12.94
C GLU A 102 17.25 7.28 14.17
N GLY A 103 17.24 5.95 14.20
CA GLY A 103 17.77 5.16 15.32
C GLY A 103 16.88 5.12 16.56
N VAL A 104 15.64 5.61 16.49
CA VAL A 104 14.68 5.64 17.62
C VAL A 104 13.98 4.27 17.74
N ARG A 105 14.74 3.26 18.18
CA ARG A 105 14.36 1.83 18.11
C ARG A 105 13.03 1.48 18.78
N VAL A 106 12.80 1.95 20.01
CA VAL A 106 11.58 1.59 20.77
C VAL A 106 10.34 2.15 20.06
N ALA A 107 10.38 3.42 19.63
CA ALA A 107 9.28 4.02 18.91
C ALA A 107 9.03 3.33 17.56
N ALA A 108 10.10 3.01 16.81
CA ALA A 108 9.98 2.28 15.55
C ALA A 108 9.27 0.93 15.72
N ILE A 109 9.61 0.17 16.77
CA ILE A 109 8.95 -1.12 17.08
C ILE A 109 7.48 -0.91 17.43
N VAL A 110 7.17 0.07 18.27
CA VAL A 110 5.78 0.37 18.68
C VAL A 110 4.93 0.77 17.48
N PHE A 111 5.40 1.73 16.67
CA PHE A 111 4.69 2.16 15.46
C PHE A 111 4.59 1.03 14.43
N GLY A 112 5.62 0.19 14.28
CA GLY A 112 5.59 -0.99 13.42
C GLY A 112 4.54 -2.01 13.86
N ALA A 113 4.44 -2.28 15.16
CA ALA A 113 3.41 -3.17 15.72
C ALA A 113 2.00 -2.60 15.52
N LEU A 114 1.82 -1.29 15.74
CA LEU A 114 0.54 -0.61 15.47
C LEU A 114 0.17 -0.64 13.99
N ALA A 115 1.14 -0.43 13.09
CA ALA A 115 0.94 -0.55 11.65
C ALA A 115 0.44 -1.95 11.28
N LEU A 116 1.11 -3.00 11.77
CA LEU A 116 0.72 -4.40 11.54
C LEU A 116 -0.69 -4.69 12.05
N LEU A 117 -1.03 -4.29 13.28
CA LEU A 117 -2.36 -4.48 13.84
C LEU A 117 -3.44 -3.77 13.03
N THR A 118 -3.15 -2.54 12.57
CA THR A 118 -4.09 -1.74 11.78
C THR A 118 -4.30 -2.37 10.39
N LEU A 119 -3.22 -2.82 9.72
CA LEU A 119 -3.29 -3.51 8.43
C LEU A 119 -4.02 -4.85 8.54
N LEU A 120 -3.78 -5.62 9.62
CA LEU A 120 -4.55 -6.83 9.91
C LEU A 120 -6.04 -6.50 10.07
N GLY A 121 -6.36 -5.45 10.82
CA GLY A 121 -7.73 -4.96 10.95
C GLY A 121 -8.37 -4.61 9.60
N ALA A 122 -7.62 -3.96 8.69
CA ALA A 122 -8.08 -3.66 7.34
C ALA A 122 -8.42 -4.94 6.57
N VAL A 123 -7.50 -5.92 6.57
CA VAL A 123 -7.68 -7.21 5.89
C VAL A 123 -8.87 -7.98 6.47
N THR A 124 -8.97 -8.07 7.80
CA THR A 124 -10.09 -8.76 8.47
C THR A 124 -11.43 -8.09 8.17
N THR A 125 -11.49 -6.76 8.24
CA THR A 125 -12.71 -6.00 7.91
C THR A 125 -13.11 -6.23 6.46
N TYR A 126 -12.14 -6.17 5.54
CA TYR A 126 -12.37 -6.40 4.12
C TYR A 126 -12.86 -7.82 3.84
N ALA A 127 -12.20 -8.83 4.39
CA ALA A 127 -12.58 -10.23 4.24
C ALA A 127 -13.98 -10.51 4.80
N TRP A 128 -14.33 -9.89 5.94
CA TRP A 128 -15.65 -10.00 6.55
C TRP A 128 -16.75 -9.38 5.68
N MET A 129 -16.43 -8.30 4.97
CA MET A 129 -17.36 -7.61 4.06
C MET A 129 -17.39 -8.21 2.65
N TRP A 130 -16.43 -9.06 2.30
CA TRP A 130 -16.34 -9.67 0.97
C TRP A 130 -17.65 -10.36 0.49
N PRO A 131 -18.39 -11.12 1.34
CA PRO A 131 -19.62 -11.78 0.90
C PRO A 131 -20.72 -10.79 0.45
N THR A 132 -20.70 -9.56 0.96
CA THR A 132 -21.70 -8.52 0.66
C THR A 132 -21.36 -7.70 -0.58
N ALA A 133 -20.23 -7.99 -1.25
CA ALA A 133 -19.80 -7.25 -2.43
C ALA A 133 -20.88 -7.24 -3.53
N VAL A 134 -21.20 -6.09 -4.08
CA VAL A 134 -22.22 -5.92 -5.12
C VAL A 134 -21.55 -5.81 -6.50
N ARG A 135 -22.26 -6.19 -7.57
CA ARG A 135 -21.75 -6.03 -8.93
C ARG A 135 -21.56 -4.54 -9.27
N ASP A 136 -20.44 -4.20 -9.91
CA ASP A 136 -20.12 -2.81 -10.24
C ASP A 136 -20.97 -2.23 -11.37
N PHE A 137 -21.35 -3.09 -12.31
CA PHE A 137 -22.28 -2.80 -13.39
C PHE A 137 -23.47 -3.73 -13.21
N ALA A 138 -24.62 -3.18 -12.84
CA ALA A 138 -25.87 -3.85 -13.16
C ALA A 138 -25.89 -3.90 -14.69
N ASP A 139 -25.92 -5.10 -15.27
CA ASP A 139 -25.90 -5.30 -16.71
C ASP A 139 -26.91 -4.32 -17.33
N GLU A 140 -26.43 -3.34 -18.10
CA GLU A 140 -27.23 -2.65 -19.12
C GLU A 140 -27.62 -3.75 -20.12
N ARG A 141 -28.71 -4.44 -19.82
CA ARG A 141 -29.46 -5.26 -20.75
C ARG A 141 -30.52 -4.40 -21.40
#